data_AF-A0A7X8WH90-F1
#
_entry.id   AF-A0A7X8WH90-F1
#
_cell.length_a   1.000
_cell.length_b   1.000
_cell.length_c   1.000
_cell.angle_alpha   90.00
_cell.angle_beta   90.00
_cell.angle_gamma   90.00
#
_symmetry.space_group_name_H-M   'P 1'
#
loop_
_entity.id
_entity.type
_entity.pdbx_description
1 polymer ?
#
loop_
_entity_poly.entity_id
_entity_poly.type
_entity_poly.pdbx_seq_one_letter_code
_entity_poly.pdbx_strand_id
1 'polypeptide(L)'
;MNGIEITRPTDVASVKDGTDEINSVDDEEFEDFLHDLQKEEPDLEELVEEVETEIQVSDFTEFIASSFRLDDPVKQYLHEIGQIDLLTVTEEINYSRTVQEGLVAQEKFDCYKNGQINLNSNELRVLERKIQEGNMARDHLIEANLRLVVSIAKRFVNRGLHFLDLIQEGNMGLMKAVYKYDGTRGFRFSTYATWWIRQAISRALADQARTIRLP
;
A
#
# COMPACT_ATOMS: atom_id res chain seq x y z
N MET A 1 -25.89 -8.45 -24.84
CA MET A 1 -25.22 -8.57 -23.53
C MET A 1 -24.67 -7.19 -23.22
N ASN A 2 -25.45 -6.34 -22.57
CA ASN A 2 -24.98 -5.00 -22.21
C ASN A 2 -24.07 -5.15 -20.99
N GLY A 3 -22.76 -5.01 -21.19
CA GLY A 3 -21.79 -4.99 -20.10
C GLY A 3 -22.06 -3.79 -19.21
N ILE A 4 -22.04 -4.01 -17.91
CA ILE A 4 -22.13 -2.92 -16.93
C ILE A 4 -20.83 -2.12 -17.06
N GLU A 5 -20.93 -0.88 -17.51
CA GLU A 5 -19.80 0.04 -17.47
C GLU A 5 -19.41 0.27 -16.01
N ILE A 6 -18.15 -0.06 -15.70
CA ILE A 6 -17.51 0.28 -14.43
C ILE A 6 -16.93 1.69 -14.60
N THR A 7 -17.79 2.68 -14.52
CA THR A 7 -17.37 4.07 -14.47
C THR A 7 -17.75 4.61 -13.11
N ARG A 8 -16.92 5.51 -12.56
CA ARG A 8 -17.28 6.27 -11.38
C ARG A 8 -18.61 6.98 -11.67
N PRO A 9 -19.59 6.97 -10.75
CA PRO A 9 -20.86 7.63 -10.98
C PRO A 9 -20.63 9.11 -11.32
N THR A 10 -20.90 9.53 -12.55
CA THR A 10 -20.65 10.91 -13.02
C THR A 10 -21.56 11.95 -12.35
N ASP A 11 -22.65 11.53 -11.72
CA ASP A 11 -23.73 12.42 -11.25
C ASP A 11 -24.01 12.38 -9.74
N VAL A 12 -23.12 11.79 -8.94
CA VAL A 12 -23.30 11.74 -7.48
C VAL A 12 -22.20 12.56 -6.82
N ALA A 13 -22.60 13.70 -6.24
CA ALA A 13 -21.72 14.55 -5.44
C ALA A 13 -20.86 13.67 -4.53
N SER A 14 -19.54 13.86 -4.63
CA SER A 14 -18.51 13.19 -3.85
C SER A 14 -18.95 13.04 -2.40
N VAL A 15 -19.32 11.82 -2.02
CA VAL A 15 -19.56 11.47 -0.62
C VAL A 15 -18.18 11.51 0.02
N LYS A 16 -17.83 12.67 0.57
CA LYS A 16 -16.66 12.82 1.43
C LYS A 16 -16.94 12.00 2.68
N ASP A 17 -16.32 10.84 2.81
CA ASP A 17 -16.31 10.14 4.10
C ASP A 17 -15.37 10.91 5.04
N GLY A 18 -15.64 10.92 6.35
CA GLY A 18 -14.87 11.70 7.33
C GLY A 18 -13.39 11.29 7.47
N THR A 19 -12.99 10.20 6.79
CA THR A 19 -11.60 9.78 6.59
C THR A 19 -10.87 10.59 5.51
N ASP A 20 -11.59 11.28 4.63
CA ASP A 20 -11.04 11.99 3.48
C ASP A 20 -10.34 13.29 3.86
N GLU A 21 -10.70 13.95 4.98
CA GLU A 21 -10.07 15.23 5.36
C GLU A 21 -8.64 15.06 5.93
N ILE A 22 -8.34 13.92 6.55
CA ILE A 22 -6.98 13.61 7.04
C ILE A 22 -6.13 13.04 5.89
N ASN A 23 -6.74 12.31 4.96
CA ASN A 23 -6.06 11.78 3.77
C ASN A 23 -5.83 12.85 2.69
N SER A 24 -6.69 13.86 2.56
CA SER A 24 -6.57 14.89 1.51
C SER A 24 -5.35 15.80 1.66
N VAL A 25 -4.92 16.04 2.90
CA VAL A 25 -3.71 16.84 3.19
C VAL A 25 -2.45 16.03 2.87
N ASP A 26 -2.43 14.74 3.25
CA ASP A 26 -1.35 13.81 2.89
C ASP A 26 -1.31 13.59 1.36
N ASP A 27 -2.44 13.77 0.64
CA ASP A 27 -2.56 13.54 -0.81
C ASP A 27 -2.07 14.70 -1.69
N GLU A 28 -2.29 15.96 -1.30
CA GLU A 28 -1.71 17.12 -2.00
C GLU A 28 -0.19 17.15 -1.82
N GLU A 29 0.31 16.90 -0.60
CA GLU A 29 1.74 16.76 -0.32
C GLU A 29 2.36 15.59 -1.09
N PHE A 30 1.59 14.53 -1.33
CA PHE A 30 2.01 13.39 -2.13
C PHE A 30 2.04 13.65 -3.64
N GLU A 31 1.03 14.31 -4.22
CA GLU A 31 1.05 14.65 -5.65
C GLU A 31 2.10 15.73 -5.96
N ASP A 32 2.32 16.68 -5.05
CA ASP A 32 3.46 17.61 -5.13
C ASP A 32 4.79 16.84 -5.03
N PHE A 33 4.90 15.87 -4.11
CA PHE A 33 6.07 14.99 -4.02
C PHE A 33 6.29 14.15 -5.30
N LEU A 34 5.24 13.57 -5.90
CA LEU A 34 5.38 12.81 -7.15
C LEU A 34 5.77 13.70 -8.33
N HIS A 35 5.24 14.91 -8.39
CA HIS A 35 5.61 15.91 -9.38
C HIS A 35 7.07 16.38 -9.19
N ASP A 36 7.54 16.45 -7.94
CA ASP A 36 8.94 16.73 -7.60
C ASP A 36 9.85 15.52 -7.84
N LEU A 37 9.36 14.29 -7.66
CA LEU A 37 10.05 13.04 -8.00
C LEU A 37 10.34 12.97 -9.51
N GLN A 38 9.42 13.47 -10.34
CA GLN A 38 9.64 13.64 -11.79
C GLN A 38 10.65 14.74 -12.14
N LYS A 39 11.05 15.56 -11.17
CA LYS A 39 11.82 16.81 -11.36
C LYS A 39 13.25 16.80 -10.78
N GLU A 40 13.82 15.62 -10.50
CA GLU A 40 15.19 15.38 -10.01
C GLU A 40 15.31 15.24 -8.48
N GLU A 41 15.06 14.02 -7.96
CA GLU A 41 15.74 13.54 -6.75
C GLU A 41 16.50 12.23 -7.06
N PRO A 42 17.80 12.29 -7.40
CA PRO A 42 18.61 11.09 -7.68
C PRO A 42 18.70 10.13 -6.48
N ASP A 43 18.50 10.63 -5.24
CA ASP A 43 18.59 9.84 -4.01
C ASP A 43 17.42 8.83 -3.88
N LEU A 44 16.23 9.15 -4.38
CA LEU A 44 15.08 8.24 -4.26
C LEU A 44 15.17 7.06 -5.22
N GLU A 45 15.58 7.29 -6.47
CA GLU A 45 15.79 6.21 -7.44
C GLU A 45 16.94 5.29 -6.98
N GLU A 46 18.05 5.87 -6.51
CA GLU A 46 19.19 5.12 -5.95
C GLU A 46 18.78 4.33 -4.70
N LEU A 47 18.00 4.91 -3.78
CA LEU A 47 17.46 4.22 -2.62
C LEU A 47 16.49 3.10 -2.99
N VAL A 48 15.67 3.28 -4.03
CA VAL A 48 14.76 2.24 -4.51
C VAL A 48 15.56 1.10 -5.14
N GLU A 49 16.59 1.39 -5.94
CA GLU A 49 17.48 0.35 -6.51
C GLU A 49 18.26 -0.39 -5.41
N GLU A 50 18.78 0.30 -4.40
CA GLU A 50 19.41 -0.32 -3.22
C GLU A 50 18.42 -1.23 -2.48
N VAL A 51 17.19 -0.76 -2.27
CA VAL A 51 16.18 -1.52 -1.55
C VAL A 51 15.69 -2.71 -2.37
N GLU A 52 15.48 -2.56 -3.68
CA GLU A 52 15.12 -3.65 -4.58
C GLU A 52 16.22 -4.70 -4.64
N THR A 53 17.49 -4.29 -4.72
CA THR A 53 18.61 -5.24 -4.68
C THR A 53 18.63 -5.99 -3.35
N GLU A 54 18.53 -5.31 -2.20
CA GLU A 54 18.42 -5.96 -0.87
C GLU A 54 17.26 -6.97 -0.77
N ILE A 55 16.13 -6.70 -1.43
CA ILE A 55 14.95 -7.60 -1.46
C ILE A 55 15.22 -8.85 -2.31
N GLN A 56 15.94 -8.71 -3.43
CA GLN A 56 16.16 -9.78 -4.42
C GLN A 56 17.27 -10.78 -4.02
N VAL A 57 18.16 -10.45 -3.09
CA VAL A 57 19.28 -11.34 -2.72
C VAL A 57 18.89 -12.41 -1.70
N SER A 58 19.69 -13.50 -1.65
CA SER A 58 19.76 -14.46 -0.54
C SER A 58 20.01 -13.81 0.84
N ASP A 59 20.34 -12.52 0.88
CA ASP A 59 20.50 -11.73 2.09
C ASP A 59 19.24 -11.68 2.96
N PHE A 60 18.02 -11.81 2.43
CA PHE A 60 16.84 -11.85 3.31
C PHE A 60 16.96 -13.00 4.33
N THR A 61 17.45 -14.16 3.91
CA THR A 61 17.69 -15.31 4.80
C THR A 61 18.92 -15.17 5.69
N GLU A 62 19.99 -14.54 5.20
CA GLU A 62 21.22 -14.26 5.97
C GLU A 62 20.99 -13.14 7.01
N PHE A 63 20.08 -12.21 6.73
CA PHE A 63 19.53 -11.20 7.61
C PHE A 63 18.74 -11.80 8.78
N ILE A 64 17.88 -12.81 8.54
CA ILE A 64 17.21 -13.57 9.61
C ILE A 64 18.24 -14.23 10.56
N ALA A 65 19.35 -14.72 10.00
CA ALA A 65 20.36 -15.45 10.75
C ALA A 65 21.25 -14.54 11.63
N SER A 66 21.54 -13.31 11.19
CA SER A 66 22.57 -12.45 11.79
C SER A 66 22.06 -11.45 12.83
N SER A 67 20.85 -10.89 12.66
CA SER A 67 20.48 -9.64 13.35
C SER A 67 19.59 -9.81 14.58
N PHE A 68 19.02 -11.00 14.81
CA PHE A 68 18.06 -11.22 15.89
C PHE A 68 18.44 -12.41 16.79
N ARG A 69 18.79 -12.10 18.06
CA ARG A 69 18.84 -13.11 19.14
C ARG A 69 17.45 -13.74 19.24
N LEU A 70 17.42 -15.07 19.28
CA LEU A 70 16.20 -15.91 19.20
C LEU A 70 15.19 -15.56 20.31
N ASP A 71 14.24 -14.70 20.00
CA ASP A 71 12.88 -14.69 20.56
C ASP A 71 11.89 -14.63 19.37
N ASP A 72 10.86 -15.46 19.45
CA ASP A 72 10.21 -16.14 18.31
C ASP A 72 9.18 -15.37 17.42
N PRO A 73 8.64 -14.18 17.78
CA PRO A 73 7.62 -13.54 16.92
C PRO A 73 8.15 -12.91 15.63
N VAL A 74 9.29 -12.22 15.70
CA VAL A 74 9.87 -11.56 14.50
C VAL A 74 10.31 -12.61 13.49
N LYS A 75 10.89 -13.72 13.95
CA LYS A 75 11.34 -14.80 13.06
C LYS A 75 10.17 -15.50 12.40
N GLN A 76 9.11 -15.78 13.15
CA GLN A 76 7.89 -16.34 12.58
C GLN A 76 7.32 -15.42 11.50
N TYR A 77 7.18 -14.11 11.78
CA TYR A 77 6.70 -13.15 10.80
C TYR A 77 7.58 -13.09 9.54
N LEU A 78 8.91 -12.98 9.70
CA LEU A 78 9.83 -12.93 8.57
C LEU A 78 9.82 -14.24 7.76
N HIS A 79 9.62 -15.38 8.40
CA HIS A 79 9.46 -16.66 7.73
C HIS A 79 8.19 -16.70 6.90
N GLU A 80 7.05 -16.28 7.46
CA GLU A 80 5.75 -16.25 6.78
C GLU A 80 5.80 -15.36 5.52
N ILE A 81 6.27 -14.12 5.63
CA ILE A 81 6.35 -13.21 4.47
C ILE A 81 7.41 -13.64 3.44
N GLY A 82 8.41 -14.41 3.88
CA GLY A 82 9.46 -14.94 3.01
C GLY A 82 9.00 -16.08 2.11
N GLN A 83 7.87 -16.72 2.43
CA GLN A 83 7.26 -17.77 1.61
C GLN A 83 6.40 -17.22 0.46
N ILE A 84 6.14 -15.91 0.46
CA ILE A 84 5.29 -15.25 -0.54
C ILE A 84 6.16 -14.85 -1.73
N ASP A 85 5.73 -15.26 -2.92
CA ASP A 85 6.45 -14.97 -4.17
C ASP A 85 6.42 -13.47 -4.48
N LEU A 86 7.53 -12.96 -5.01
CA LEU A 86 7.63 -11.58 -5.47
C LEU A 86 6.88 -11.41 -6.79
N LEU A 87 6.20 -10.28 -6.94
CA LEU A 87 5.47 -9.97 -8.17
C LEU A 87 6.40 -9.47 -9.27
N THR A 88 6.07 -9.84 -10.49
CA THR A 88 6.59 -9.21 -11.71
C THR A 88 5.87 -7.89 -11.99
N VAL A 89 6.49 -7.02 -12.79
CA VAL A 89 5.88 -5.74 -13.22
C VAL A 89 4.52 -5.94 -13.88
N THR A 90 4.35 -7.01 -14.66
CA THR A 90 3.07 -7.30 -15.32
C THR A 90 2.01 -7.73 -14.32
N GLU A 91 2.38 -8.50 -13.29
CA GLU A 91 1.48 -8.87 -12.20
C GLU A 91 1.10 -7.64 -11.36
N GLU A 92 2.05 -6.76 -11.02
CA GLU A 92 1.79 -5.49 -10.34
C GLU A 92 0.69 -4.69 -11.06
N ILE A 93 0.81 -4.52 -12.38
CA ILE A 93 -0.17 -3.80 -13.21
C ILE A 93 -1.55 -4.49 -13.22
N ASN A 94 -1.56 -5.82 -13.28
CA ASN A 94 -2.81 -6.57 -13.31
C ASN A 94 -3.53 -6.50 -11.97
N TYR A 95 -2.82 -6.72 -10.86
CA TYR A 95 -3.38 -6.57 -9.53
C TYR A 95 -3.85 -5.15 -9.26
N SER A 96 -3.07 -4.13 -9.63
CA SER A 96 -3.48 -2.73 -9.47
C SER A 96 -4.78 -2.44 -10.22
N ARG A 97 -4.93 -2.94 -11.45
CA ARG A 97 -6.17 -2.79 -12.22
C ARG A 97 -7.36 -3.45 -11.51
N THR A 98 -7.22 -4.69 -11.06
CA THR A 98 -8.29 -5.42 -10.36
C THR A 98 -8.68 -4.73 -9.05
N VAL A 99 -7.71 -4.18 -8.31
CA VAL A 99 -7.97 -3.36 -7.12
C VAL A 99 -8.81 -2.13 -7.46
N GLN A 100 -8.43 -1.37 -8.49
CA GLN A 100 -9.17 -0.18 -8.92
C GLN A 100 -10.59 -0.52 -9.39
N GLU A 101 -10.77 -1.61 -10.13
CA GLU A 101 -12.11 -2.09 -10.54
C GLU A 101 -12.99 -2.45 -9.34
N GLY A 102 -12.41 -3.08 -8.31
CA GLY A 102 -13.10 -3.40 -7.06
C GLY A 102 -13.50 -2.17 -6.26
N LEU A 103 -12.64 -1.14 -6.20
CA LEU A 103 -12.95 0.13 -5.52
C LEU A 103 -14.10 0.86 -6.21
N VAL A 104 -14.08 0.99 -7.53
CA VAL A 104 -15.19 1.62 -8.27
C VAL A 104 -16.47 0.80 -8.14
N ALA A 105 -16.37 -0.53 -8.09
CA ALA A 105 -17.53 -1.38 -7.83
C ALA A 105 -18.09 -1.17 -6.40
N GLN A 106 -17.23 -0.98 -5.41
CA GLN A 106 -17.60 -0.67 -4.03
C GLN A 106 -18.32 0.68 -3.94
N GLU A 107 -17.77 1.74 -4.54
CA GLU A 107 -18.41 3.07 -4.61
C GLU A 107 -19.84 2.98 -5.21
N LYS A 108 -19.98 2.25 -6.32
CA LYS A 108 -21.28 2.07 -6.98
C LYS A 108 -22.26 1.27 -6.09
N PHE A 109 -21.76 0.27 -5.37
CA PHE A 109 -22.56 -0.51 -4.43
C PHE A 109 -23.02 0.33 -3.23
N ASP A 110 -22.19 1.25 -2.75
CA ASP A 110 -22.54 2.18 -1.67
C ASP A 110 -23.58 3.22 -2.12
N CYS A 111 -23.47 3.73 -3.35
CA CYS A 111 -24.52 4.55 -3.95
C CYS A 111 -25.88 3.82 -4.03
N TYR A 112 -25.86 2.51 -4.35
CA TYR A 112 -27.07 1.70 -4.34
C TYR A 112 -27.65 1.55 -2.92
N LYS A 113 -26.81 1.24 -1.92
CA LYS A 113 -27.25 1.14 -0.52
C LYS A 113 -27.83 2.45 0.01
N ASN A 114 -27.28 3.58 -0.43
CA ASN A 114 -27.75 4.91 -0.06
C ASN A 114 -29.00 5.35 -0.84
N GLY A 115 -29.53 4.51 -1.74
CA GLY A 115 -30.74 4.80 -2.53
C GLY A 115 -30.52 5.82 -3.66
N GLN A 116 -29.27 6.12 -3.99
CA GLN A 116 -28.91 7.10 -5.04
C GLN A 116 -29.05 6.50 -6.44
N ILE A 117 -28.85 5.18 -6.58
CA ILE A 117 -29.02 4.45 -7.83
C ILE A 117 -29.87 3.19 -7.61
N ASN A 118 -30.52 2.72 -8.67
CA ASN A 118 -31.25 1.46 -8.65
C ASN A 118 -30.49 0.43 -9.49
N LEU A 119 -30.26 -0.76 -8.93
CA LEU A 119 -29.57 -1.86 -9.57
C LEU A 119 -30.44 -3.10 -9.55
N ASN A 120 -30.43 -3.85 -10.65
CA ASN A 120 -31.10 -5.14 -10.72
C ASN A 120 -30.26 -6.26 -10.05
N SER A 121 -30.88 -7.41 -9.80
CA SER A 121 -30.22 -8.52 -9.10
C SER A 121 -28.98 -9.08 -9.82
N ASN A 122 -28.89 -8.96 -11.16
CA ASN A 122 -27.70 -9.38 -11.90
C ASN A 122 -26.58 -8.34 -11.75
N GLU A 123 -26.90 -7.06 -11.75
CA GLU A 123 -25.93 -5.98 -11.54
C GLU A 123 -25.30 -6.05 -10.16
N LEU A 124 -26.11 -6.30 -9.12
CA LEU A 124 -25.63 -6.50 -7.75
C LEU A 124 -24.64 -7.66 -7.65
N ARG A 125 -24.98 -8.82 -8.23
CA ARG A 125 -24.07 -9.99 -8.25
C ARG A 125 -22.75 -9.70 -8.94
N VAL A 126 -22.76 -8.90 -10.01
CA VAL A 126 -21.52 -8.51 -10.71
C VAL A 126 -20.68 -7.57 -9.85
N LEU A 127 -21.29 -6.60 -9.17
CA LEU A 127 -20.57 -5.70 -8.26
C LEU A 127 -19.96 -6.46 -7.09
N GLU A 128 -20.73 -7.31 -6.41
CA GLU A 128 -20.25 -8.13 -5.30
C GLU A 128 -19.05 -8.99 -5.70
N ARG A 129 -19.10 -9.61 -6.88
CA ARG A 129 -17.97 -10.38 -7.40
C ARG A 129 -16.72 -9.51 -7.61
N LYS A 130 -16.87 -8.33 -8.21
CA LYS A 130 -15.73 -7.41 -8.45
C LYS A 130 -15.14 -6.86 -7.18
N ILE A 131 -15.97 -6.56 -6.18
CA ILE A 131 -15.53 -6.15 -4.85
C ILE A 131 -14.68 -7.26 -4.23
N GLN A 132 -15.16 -8.51 -4.30
CA GLN A 132 -14.41 -9.65 -3.78
C GLN A 132 -13.08 -9.86 -4.52
N GLU A 133 -13.10 -9.85 -5.85
CA GLU A 133 -11.89 -9.97 -6.69
C GLU A 133 -10.89 -8.84 -6.39
N GLY A 134 -11.37 -7.59 -6.25
CA GLY A 134 -10.55 -6.44 -5.88
C GLY A 134 -9.92 -6.55 -4.49
N ASN A 135 -10.68 -7.02 -3.50
CA ASN A 135 -10.16 -7.25 -2.15
C ASN A 135 -9.08 -8.34 -2.14
N MET A 136 -9.29 -9.46 -2.84
CA MET A 136 -8.28 -10.52 -2.95
C MET A 136 -7.01 -10.03 -3.66
N ALA A 137 -7.17 -9.26 -4.74
CA ALA A 137 -6.04 -8.66 -5.46
C ALA A 137 -5.27 -7.68 -4.58
N ARG A 138 -5.98 -6.87 -3.78
CA ARG A 138 -5.38 -5.93 -2.82
C ARG A 138 -4.54 -6.68 -1.79
N ASP A 139 -5.13 -7.70 -1.17
CA ASP A 139 -4.47 -8.46 -0.10
C ASP A 139 -3.20 -9.14 -0.64
N HIS A 140 -3.26 -9.72 -1.83
CA HIS A 140 -2.11 -10.33 -2.47
C HIS A 140 -1.01 -9.30 -2.85
N LEU A 141 -1.40 -8.13 -3.34
CA LEU A 141 -0.45 -7.05 -3.66
C LEU A 141 0.24 -6.50 -2.40
N ILE A 142 -0.47 -6.43 -1.26
CA ILE A 142 0.13 -6.09 0.04
C ILE A 142 1.11 -7.18 0.48
N GLU A 143 0.65 -8.44 0.50
CA GLU A 143 1.40 -9.60 0.98
C GLU A 143 2.75 -9.77 0.26
N ALA A 144 2.74 -9.69 -1.08
CA ALA A 144 3.94 -9.83 -1.88
C ALA A 144 4.97 -8.69 -1.66
N ASN A 145 4.56 -7.59 -1.04
CA ASN A 145 5.39 -6.42 -0.77
C ASN A 145 5.74 -6.22 0.71
N LEU A 146 5.37 -7.14 1.61
CA LEU A 146 5.74 -7.04 3.03
C LEU A 146 7.26 -7.04 3.26
N ARG A 147 8.01 -7.70 2.38
CA ARG A 147 9.49 -7.71 2.41
C ARG A 147 10.09 -6.33 2.19
N LEU A 148 9.47 -5.50 1.35
CA LEU A 148 9.86 -4.11 1.11
C LEU A 148 9.74 -3.26 2.37
N VAL A 149 8.68 -3.48 3.16
CA VAL A 149 8.49 -2.75 4.43
C VAL A 149 9.62 -3.08 5.40
N VAL A 150 9.99 -4.35 5.52
CA VAL A 150 11.06 -4.80 6.43
C VAL A 150 12.41 -4.19 6.04
N SER A 151 12.77 -4.18 4.75
CA SER A 151 14.04 -3.61 4.28
C SER A 151 14.12 -2.10 4.54
N ILE A 152 13.02 -1.37 4.35
CA ILE A 152 12.95 0.06 4.67
C ILE A 152 13.02 0.29 6.19
N ALA A 153 12.20 -0.42 6.97
CA ALA A 153 12.10 -0.25 8.42
C ALA A 153 13.42 -0.51 9.16
N LYS A 154 14.27 -1.38 8.64
CA LYS A 154 15.60 -1.67 9.19
C LYS A 154 16.45 -0.41 9.40
N ARG A 155 16.36 0.57 8.49
CA ARG A 155 17.14 1.83 8.56
C ARG A 155 16.69 2.74 9.72
N PHE A 156 15.55 2.44 10.33
CA PHE A 156 14.92 3.20 11.42
C PHE A 156 15.04 2.55 12.80
N VAL A 157 15.67 1.38 12.90
CA VAL A 157 15.87 0.65 14.18
C VAL A 157 16.77 1.46 15.14
N ASN A 158 16.62 1.21 16.44
CA ASN A 158 17.34 1.89 17.54
C ASN A 158 17.04 3.40 17.67
N ARG A 159 15.94 3.88 17.09
CA ARG A 159 15.50 5.29 17.17
C ARG A 159 14.36 5.55 18.18
N GLY A 160 14.07 4.59 19.05
CA GLY A 160 13.10 4.74 20.14
C GLY A 160 11.81 3.91 20.00
N LEU A 161 11.56 3.28 18.85
CA LEU A 161 10.50 2.30 18.66
C LEU A 161 11.06 0.89 18.46
N HIS A 162 10.28 -0.12 18.83
CA HIS A 162 10.63 -1.51 18.60
C HIS A 162 10.52 -1.86 17.11
N PHE A 163 11.30 -2.85 16.64
CA PHE A 163 11.34 -3.15 15.21
C PHE A 163 9.99 -3.61 14.63
N LEU A 164 9.24 -4.41 15.39
CA LEU A 164 7.88 -4.80 14.99
C LEU A 164 6.96 -3.59 14.85
N ASP A 165 7.08 -2.59 15.73
CA ASP A 165 6.24 -1.39 15.64
C ASP A 165 6.58 -0.60 14.38
N LEU A 166 7.87 -0.46 14.04
CA LEU A 166 8.31 0.15 12.77
C LEU A 166 7.75 -0.59 11.56
N ILE A 167 7.77 -1.94 11.59
CA ILE A 167 7.19 -2.75 10.51
C ILE A 167 5.68 -2.52 10.42
N GLN A 168 4.96 -2.50 11.54
CA GLN A 168 3.52 -2.29 11.54
C GLN A 168 3.14 -0.91 11.00
N GLU A 169 3.83 0.15 11.40
CA GLU A 169 3.61 1.49 10.87
C GLU A 169 3.95 1.57 9.38
N GLY A 170 5.04 0.92 8.96
CA GLY A 170 5.38 0.77 7.55
C GLY A 170 4.33 0.01 6.74
N ASN A 171 3.73 -1.05 7.31
CA ASN A 171 2.64 -1.82 6.70
C ASN A 171 1.39 -0.96 6.52
N MET A 172 1.10 -0.04 7.46
CA MET A 172 0.03 0.95 7.28
C MET A 172 0.31 1.88 6.10
N GLY A 173 1.55 2.34 5.94
CA GLY A 173 1.99 3.10 4.76
C GLY A 173 1.84 2.30 3.46
N LEU A 174 2.28 1.03 3.44
CA LEU A 174 2.13 0.14 2.30
C LEU A 174 0.66 -0.04 1.89
N MET A 175 -0.25 -0.26 2.85
CA MET A 175 -1.68 -0.38 2.55
C MET A 175 -2.23 0.88 1.88
N LYS A 176 -1.86 2.07 2.37
CA LYS A 176 -2.22 3.35 1.73
C LYS A 176 -1.70 3.41 0.29
N ALA A 177 -0.45 2.97 0.08
CA ALA A 177 0.16 2.95 -1.25
C ALA A 177 -0.64 2.05 -2.22
N VAL A 178 -1.05 0.85 -1.79
CA VAL A 178 -1.82 -0.08 -2.62
C VAL A 178 -3.15 0.51 -3.07
N TYR A 179 -3.86 1.24 -2.20
CA TYR A 179 -5.14 1.87 -2.57
C TYR A 179 -5.01 2.92 -3.68
N LYS A 180 -3.88 3.62 -3.72
CA LYS A 180 -3.65 4.79 -4.58
C LYS A 180 -2.79 4.48 -5.80
N TYR A 181 -2.11 3.34 -5.83
CA TYR A 181 -1.22 2.97 -6.90
C TYR A 181 -1.97 2.79 -8.23
N ASP A 182 -1.40 3.37 -9.28
CA ASP A 182 -1.86 3.26 -10.65
C ASP A 182 -0.73 2.73 -11.55
N GLY A 183 -0.78 1.42 -11.85
CA GLY A 183 0.19 0.75 -12.71
C GLY A 183 0.21 1.24 -14.16
N THR A 184 -0.75 2.06 -14.59
CA THR A 184 -0.73 2.65 -15.94
C THR A 184 0.23 3.83 -16.07
N ARG A 185 0.66 4.42 -14.94
CA ARG A 185 1.61 5.55 -14.91
C ARG A 185 3.05 5.13 -15.26
N GLY A 186 3.35 3.84 -15.38
CA GLY A 186 4.62 3.33 -15.92
C GLY A 186 5.76 3.21 -14.90
N PHE A 187 5.48 3.41 -13.61
CA PHE A 187 6.46 3.22 -12.53
C PHE A 187 6.20 1.92 -11.76
N ARG A 188 7.28 1.32 -11.24
CA ARG A 188 7.22 0.13 -10.38
C ARG A 188 6.45 0.44 -9.10
N PHE A 189 5.76 -0.56 -8.55
CA PHE A 189 5.03 -0.39 -7.29
C PHE A 189 5.96 -0.05 -6.12
N SER A 190 7.13 -0.68 -6.07
CA SER A 190 8.20 -0.43 -5.08
C SER A 190 8.60 1.04 -4.98
N THR A 191 8.79 1.72 -6.12
CA THR A 191 9.12 3.15 -6.20
C THR A 191 8.05 3.99 -5.50
N TYR A 192 6.79 3.72 -5.82
CA TYR A 192 5.64 4.43 -5.26
C TYR A 192 5.44 4.14 -3.76
N ALA A 193 5.53 2.87 -3.36
CA ALA A 193 5.30 2.44 -1.99
C ALA A 193 6.38 2.90 -1.01
N THR A 194 7.63 3.06 -1.48
CA THR A 194 8.77 3.46 -0.63
C THR A 194 8.51 4.78 0.10
N TRP A 195 7.89 5.76 -0.57
CA TRP A 195 7.56 7.03 0.06
C TRP A 195 6.53 6.86 1.19
N TRP A 196 5.40 6.19 0.90
CA TRP A 196 4.32 5.98 1.87
C TRP A 196 4.80 5.20 3.10
N ILE A 197 5.64 4.19 2.90
CA ILE A 197 6.24 3.40 3.99
C ILE A 197 7.15 4.30 4.84
N ARG A 198 8.05 5.07 4.22
CA ARG A 198 8.98 5.96 4.91
C ARG A 198 8.25 7.06 5.69
N GLN A 199 7.22 7.65 5.09
CA GLN A 199 6.41 8.70 5.69
C GLN A 199 5.67 8.17 6.93
N ALA A 200 5.03 7.00 6.81
CA ALA A 200 4.34 6.38 7.93
C ALA A 200 5.29 6.07 9.10
N ILE A 201 6.45 5.46 8.83
CA ILE A 201 7.46 5.16 9.86
C ILE A 201 8.00 6.45 10.52
N SER A 202 8.32 7.46 9.72
CA SER A 202 8.88 8.73 10.22
C SER A 202 7.88 9.48 11.08
N ARG A 203 6.61 9.52 10.66
CA ARG A 203 5.51 10.10 11.45
C ARG A 203 5.31 9.36 12.77
N ALA A 204 5.28 8.03 12.76
CA ALA A 204 5.17 7.23 13.98
C ALA A 204 6.33 7.46 14.95
N LEU A 205 7.57 7.57 14.45
CA LEU A 205 8.72 7.94 15.27
C LEU A 205 8.56 9.33 15.90
N ALA A 206 8.08 10.32 15.16
CA ALA A 206 7.85 11.66 15.69
C ALA A 206 6.78 11.66 16.80
N ASP A 207 5.70 10.89 16.61
CA ASP A 207 4.56 10.84 17.52
C ASP A 207 4.81 9.96 18.77
N GLN A 208 5.54 8.84 18.62
CA GLN A 208 5.56 7.76 19.60
C GLN A 208 6.94 7.49 20.21
N ALA A 209 8.05 7.89 19.59
CA ALA A 209 9.39 7.53 20.07
C ALA A 209 9.80 8.23 21.37
N ARG A 210 9.05 9.25 21.80
CA ARG A 210 9.28 9.98 23.05
C ARG A 210 8.17 9.67 24.05
N THR A 211 8.55 9.46 25.32
CA THR A 211 7.60 9.25 26.43
C THR A 211 6.58 10.40 26.58
N ILE A 212 6.97 11.61 26.16
CA ILE A 212 6.08 12.77 26.11
C ILE A 212 5.91 13.15 24.64
N ARG A 213 4.69 13.05 24.14
CA ARG A 213 4.31 13.46 22.79
C ARG A 213 4.39 14.98 22.66
N LEU A 214 5.03 15.45 21.60
CA LEU A 214 5.08 16.87 21.25
C LEU A 214 4.22 17.08 19.99
N PRO A 215 3.41 18.15 19.93
CA PRO A 215 2.63 18.50 18.75
C PRO A 215 3.50 19.04 17.62
#